data_AF-A0A7D9L5W4-F1
#
_entry.id   AF-A0A7D9L5W4-F1
#
_cell.length_a   1.000
_cell.length_b   1.000
_cell.length_c   1.000
_cell.angle_alpha   90.00
_cell.angle_beta   90.00
_cell.angle_gamma   90.00
#
_symmetry.space_group_name_H-M   'P 1'
#
loop_
_entity.id
_entity.type
_entity.pdbx_description
1 polymer ?
#
loop_
_entity_poly.entity_id
_entity_poly.type
_entity_poly.pdbx_seq_one_letter_code
_entity_poly.pdbx_strand_id
1 'polypeptide(L)'
;MGSWKRTGTPKNKYKVKRNEDGSVKEITNVTESHSEDRDLYTLKRIYYVNNSSNDVRKVICTLLDYRDNVTKYTLVQYLFKGNEHEVDVILPHGNSKQKIPCHRMLPSTREALKRSDPKETPKEVIDRVYRSVGDVTQARSIGELPRGPADIYNARFSSKASNHNKVDGINGIWALLEKAKQEEGISSDAVFIRECRVHPDFLVVLASNRQLEDLKRFCTNPNDFCIFGADPTFNIFEENISLTVTTYRNLKLNQKSTNKPPVFIGPLLMHQHKDWKTYSRFANLLTTECPELEGMLACGTDGERALIDGLKRNFRFALFLRCFSHFRDNLRRELTKRGLPSDIARIFISEIFGKQEATTMYQGLVDCNTEEEFDTKLSSLQKKWDERESEYGRPSDGGSTFYEWFVKEKANDVKTSMLKPVRMEAGLGDPPKEYLNNDPESANFIIKHSLHFDPKKPQEFIQEVKKIVETQYRNEDRAVFGKGMYK
;
A
#
# COMPACT_ATOMS: atom_id res chain seq x y z
N MET A 1 -42.43 7.91 -17.33
CA MET A 1 -43.79 7.74 -16.76
C MET A 1 -43.96 8.35 -15.35
N GLY A 2 -43.26 9.42 -14.97
CA GLY A 2 -43.60 10.17 -13.74
C GLY A 2 -43.58 9.40 -12.42
N SER A 3 -44.20 9.98 -11.39
CA SER A 3 -44.34 9.38 -10.06
C SER A 3 -45.67 8.64 -9.93
N TRP A 4 -45.73 7.58 -9.12
CA TRP A 4 -46.90 6.72 -8.97
C TRP A 4 -47.40 6.76 -7.52
N LYS A 5 -48.69 7.04 -7.32
CA LYS A 5 -49.33 6.97 -6.02
C LYS A 5 -49.97 5.61 -5.83
N ARG A 6 -49.57 4.90 -4.77
CA ARG A 6 -50.18 3.62 -4.37
C ARG A 6 -51.59 3.89 -3.86
N THR A 7 -52.58 3.18 -4.41
CA THR A 7 -54.00 3.38 -4.08
C THR A 7 -54.64 2.20 -3.36
N GLY A 8 -54.05 1.00 -3.43
CA GLY A 8 -54.60 -0.16 -2.74
C GLY A 8 -53.73 -1.41 -2.85
N THR A 9 -53.98 -2.39 -1.98
CA THR A 9 -53.27 -3.68 -2.00
C THR A 9 -54.18 -4.84 -1.59
N PRO A 10 -55.20 -5.17 -2.39
CA PRO A 10 -56.05 -6.31 -2.09
C PRO A 10 -55.25 -7.60 -2.24
N LYS A 11 -55.61 -8.56 -1.39
CA LYS A 11 -55.12 -9.93 -1.43
C LYS A 11 -56.32 -10.83 -1.66
N ASN A 12 -56.22 -11.72 -2.63
CA ASN A 12 -57.24 -12.72 -2.92
C ASN A 12 -56.57 -14.09 -2.80
N LYS A 13 -57.20 -15.01 -2.08
CA LYS A 13 -56.72 -16.38 -1.94
C LYS A 13 -57.45 -17.28 -2.94
N TYR A 14 -56.70 -18.20 -3.54
CA TYR A 14 -57.19 -19.13 -4.53
C TYR A 14 -56.69 -20.53 -4.20
N LYS A 15 -57.56 -21.53 -4.30
CA LYS A 15 -57.20 -22.94 -4.25
C LYS A 15 -57.13 -23.47 -5.68
N VAL A 16 -56.01 -24.12 -6.02
CA VAL A 16 -55.73 -24.60 -7.37
C VAL A 16 -55.76 -26.13 -7.38
N LYS A 17 -56.79 -26.73 -7.95
CA LYS A 17 -56.82 -28.18 -8.18
C LYS A 17 -56.06 -28.48 -9.47
N ARG A 18 -55.20 -29.50 -9.43
CA ARG A 18 -54.45 -29.97 -10.60
C ARG A 18 -54.94 -31.34 -11.06
N ASN A 19 -54.77 -31.61 -12.35
CA ASN A 19 -54.90 -32.94 -12.93
C ASN A 19 -53.67 -33.80 -12.59
N GLU A 20 -53.74 -35.10 -12.85
CA GLU A 20 -52.62 -36.04 -12.60
C GLU A 20 -51.35 -35.70 -13.38
N ASP A 21 -51.48 -35.01 -14.51
CA ASP A 21 -50.37 -34.50 -15.34
C ASP A 21 -49.78 -33.16 -14.82
N GLY A 22 -50.30 -32.62 -13.72
CA GLY A 22 -49.87 -31.36 -13.12
C GLY A 22 -50.47 -30.10 -13.77
N SER A 23 -51.30 -30.24 -14.82
CA SER A 23 -52.02 -29.12 -15.41
C SER A 23 -53.11 -28.59 -14.46
N VAL A 24 -53.44 -27.31 -14.56
CA VAL A 24 -54.47 -26.70 -13.71
C VAL A 24 -55.85 -27.17 -14.17
N LYS A 25 -56.58 -27.86 -13.29
CA LYS A 25 -57.94 -28.35 -13.52
C LYS A 25 -58.98 -27.29 -13.15
N GLU A 26 -58.82 -26.67 -11.99
CA GLU A 26 -59.80 -25.74 -11.44
C GLU A 26 -59.13 -24.73 -10.51
N ILE A 27 -59.57 -23.47 -10.55
CA ILE A 27 -59.14 -22.42 -9.61
C ILE A 27 -60.39 -21.87 -8.92
N THR A 28 -60.47 -22.02 -7.60
CA THR A 28 -61.58 -21.49 -6.79
C THR A 28 -61.10 -20.38 -5.84
N ASN A 29 -61.87 -19.29 -5.75
CA ASN A 29 -61.61 -18.22 -4.79
C ASN A 29 -62.07 -18.67 -3.39
N VAL A 30 -61.26 -18.40 -2.36
CA VAL A 30 -61.55 -18.85 -0.99
C VAL A 30 -61.41 -17.69 -0.01
N THR A 31 -62.38 -17.54 0.90
CA THR A 31 -62.41 -16.51 1.95
C THR A 31 -61.81 -16.98 3.28
N GLU A 32 -61.90 -18.27 3.60
CA GLU A 32 -61.34 -18.88 4.82
C GLU A 32 -60.34 -19.98 4.44
N SER A 33 -59.17 -20.01 5.07
CA SER A 33 -58.10 -20.94 4.70
C SER A 33 -57.27 -21.36 5.90
N HIS A 34 -56.99 -22.65 6.04
CA HIS A 34 -55.96 -23.16 6.95
C HIS A 34 -54.58 -23.05 6.28
N SER A 35 -53.55 -22.67 7.05
CA SER A 35 -52.20 -22.32 6.58
C SER A 35 -51.35 -23.48 6.04
N GLU A 36 -51.90 -24.69 5.97
CA GLU A 36 -51.16 -25.91 5.59
C GLU A 36 -51.59 -26.52 4.24
N ASP A 37 -52.55 -25.90 3.55
CA ASP A 37 -53.05 -26.40 2.26
C ASP A 37 -52.07 -26.06 1.12
N ARG A 38 -51.35 -27.09 0.63
CA ARG A 38 -50.28 -26.93 -0.38
C ARG A 38 -50.78 -26.39 -1.72
N ASP A 39 -52.07 -26.46 -1.97
CA ASP A 39 -52.73 -25.99 -3.19
C ASP A 39 -53.29 -24.57 -3.06
N LEU A 40 -52.99 -23.89 -1.94
CA LEU A 40 -53.39 -22.51 -1.68
C LEU A 40 -52.37 -21.52 -2.25
N TYR A 41 -52.86 -20.53 -3.00
CA TYR A 41 -52.07 -19.42 -3.51
C TYR A 41 -52.71 -18.08 -3.15
N THR A 42 -51.90 -17.11 -2.75
CA THR A 42 -52.36 -15.75 -2.48
C THR A 42 -51.93 -14.82 -3.61
N LEU A 43 -52.89 -14.28 -4.35
CA LEU A 43 -52.64 -13.23 -5.33
C LEU A 43 -52.66 -11.88 -4.62
N LYS A 44 -51.49 -11.25 -4.54
CA LYS A 44 -51.32 -9.89 -4.04
C LYS A 44 -51.29 -8.93 -5.22
N ARG A 45 -52.25 -8.03 -5.29
CA ARG A 45 -52.27 -6.95 -6.30
C ARG A 45 -51.91 -5.64 -5.66
N ILE A 46 -51.05 -4.85 -6.28
CA ILE A 46 -50.72 -3.49 -5.84
C ILE A 46 -51.14 -2.52 -6.93
N TYR A 47 -52.04 -1.61 -6.60
CA TYR A 47 -52.58 -0.62 -7.52
C TYR A 47 -51.85 0.71 -7.37
N TYR A 48 -51.56 1.30 -8.51
CA TYR A 48 -50.96 2.62 -8.63
C TYR A 48 -51.74 3.47 -9.63
N VAL A 49 -51.83 4.77 -9.33
CA VAL A 49 -52.28 5.80 -10.27
C VAL A 49 -51.09 6.69 -10.60
N ASN A 50 -50.94 7.08 -11.86
CA ASN A 50 -49.87 7.98 -12.26
C ASN A 50 -50.18 9.40 -11.77
N ASN A 51 -49.20 10.06 -11.14
CA ASN A 51 -49.39 11.42 -10.64
C ASN A 51 -49.39 12.48 -11.74
N SER A 52 -48.79 12.18 -12.90
CA SER A 52 -48.74 13.08 -14.06
C SER A 52 -49.93 12.86 -15.01
N SER A 53 -50.60 11.71 -14.94
CA SER A 53 -51.73 11.34 -15.82
C SER A 53 -52.74 10.48 -15.07
N ASN A 54 -53.79 11.09 -14.53
CA ASN A 54 -54.75 10.41 -13.64
C ASN A 54 -55.59 9.30 -14.31
N ASP A 55 -55.53 9.23 -15.63
CA ASP A 55 -56.14 8.22 -16.50
C ASP A 55 -55.28 6.96 -16.63
N VAL A 56 -53.98 7.02 -16.32
CA VAL A 56 -53.04 5.89 -16.38
C VAL A 56 -52.89 5.21 -15.03
N ARG A 57 -53.10 3.90 -15.02
CA ARG A 57 -52.98 3.03 -13.84
C ARG A 57 -51.93 1.96 -14.08
N LYS A 58 -51.27 1.53 -13.02
CA LYS A 58 -50.34 0.40 -13.03
C LYS A 58 -50.77 -0.60 -11.97
N VAL A 59 -50.84 -1.87 -12.35
CA VAL A 59 -51.14 -2.97 -11.45
C VAL A 59 -49.94 -3.91 -11.42
N ILE A 60 -49.44 -4.21 -10.22
CA ILE A 60 -48.42 -5.23 -10.01
C ILE A 60 -49.09 -6.41 -9.31
N CYS A 61 -49.11 -7.55 -9.98
CA CYS A 61 -49.71 -8.79 -9.51
C CYS A 61 -48.60 -9.79 -9.18
N THR A 62 -48.48 -10.14 -7.89
CA THR A 62 -47.53 -11.13 -7.40
C THR A 62 -48.29 -12.29 -6.79
N LEU A 63 -47.94 -13.51 -7.19
CA LEU A 63 -48.53 -14.74 -6.64
C LEU A 63 -47.61 -15.30 -5.56
N LEU A 64 -48.18 -15.55 -4.38
CA LEU A 64 -47.53 -16.17 -3.24
C LEU A 64 -48.03 -17.61 -3.09
N ASP A 65 -47.14 -18.55 -2.75
CA ASP A 65 -47.51 -19.92 -2.42
C ASP A 65 -48.11 -20.04 -1.00
N TYR A 66 -48.45 -21.27 -0.59
CA TYR A 66 -49.01 -21.57 0.74
C TYR A 66 -48.06 -21.25 1.91
N ARG A 67 -46.78 -21.00 1.64
CA ARG A 67 -45.74 -20.59 2.60
C ARG A 67 -45.40 -19.10 2.51
N ASP A 68 -46.23 -18.32 1.81
CA ASP A 68 -46.03 -16.89 1.54
C ASP A 68 -44.75 -16.58 0.71
N ASN A 69 -44.17 -17.55 0.01
CA ASN A 69 -43.04 -17.30 -0.88
C ASN A 69 -43.52 -16.74 -2.22
N VAL A 70 -42.80 -15.76 -2.75
CA VAL A 70 -43.04 -15.19 -4.07
C VAL A 70 -42.70 -16.21 -5.14
N THR A 71 -43.68 -16.54 -5.98
CA THR A 71 -43.46 -17.40 -7.15
C THR A 71 -42.61 -16.70 -8.22
N LYS A 72 -42.07 -17.49 -9.16
CA LYS A 72 -41.11 -17.03 -10.18
C LYS A 72 -41.59 -15.84 -11.03
N TYR A 73 -42.89 -15.68 -11.24
CA TYR A 73 -43.45 -14.71 -12.18
C TYR A 73 -44.22 -13.60 -11.46
N THR A 74 -43.99 -12.36 -11.91
CA THR A 74 -44.77 -11.18 -11.51
C THR A 74 -45.30 -10.50 -12.76
N LEU A 75 -46.60 -10.22 -12.79
CA LEU A 75 -47.24 -9.52 -13.91
C LEU A 75 -47.31 -8.02 -13.58
N VAL A 76 -46.83 -7.19 -14.50
CA VAL A 76 -46.97 -5.74 -14.45
C VAL A 76 -47.84 -5.32 -15.62
N GLN A 77 -48.99 -4.70 -15.33
CA GLN A 77 -49.93 -4.23 -16.34
C GLN A 77 -50.11 -2.72 -16.23
N TYR A 78 -50.10 -2.05 -17.38
CA TYR A 78 -50.47 -0.63 -17.50
C TYR A 78 -51.86 -0.54 -18.13
N LEU A 79 -52.71 0.30 -17.58
CA LEU A 79 -54.10 0.46 -17.98
C LEU A 79 -54.38 1.94 -18.24
N PHE A 80 -54.87 2.26 -19.43
CA PHE A 80 -55.32 3.59 -19.80
C PHE A 80 -56.85 3.62 -19.74
N LYS A 81 -57.45 4.69 -19.19
CA LYS A 81 -58.91 4.84 -19.19
C LYS A 81 -59.48 5.12 -20.60
N GLY A 82 -58.62 5.40 -21.58
CA GLY A 82 -58.97 5.60 -22.99
C GLY A 82 -57.89 5.01 -23.90
N ASN A 83 -57.63 5.66 -25.04
CA ASN A 83 -56.58 5.23 -25.96
C ASN A 83 -55.19 5.34 -25.32
N GLU A 84 -54.29 4.44 -25.71
CA GLU A 84 -52.89 4.51 -25.29
C GLU A 84 -52.24 5.79 -25.83
N HIS A 85 -51.51 6.50 -24.97
CA HIS A 85 -50.79 7.71 -25.33
C HIS A 85 -49.52 7.86 -24.51
N GLU A 86 -48.65 8.78 -24.95
CA GLU A 86 -47.43 9.11 -24.23
C GLU A 86 -47.74 9.82 -22.89
N VAL A 87 -46.97 9.51 -21.85
CA VAL A 87 -47.15 10.09 -20.51
C VAL A 87 -46.11 11.18 -20.29
N ASP A 88 -46.52 12.43 -20.51
CA ASP A 88 -45.70 13.60 -20.29
C ASP A 88 -45.40 13.80 -18.79
N VAL A 89 -44.13 13.89 -18.43
CA VAL A 89 -43.70 14.10 -17.03
C VAL A 89 -43.72 15.59 -16.73
N ILE A 90 -44.90 16.16 -16.48
CA ILE A 90 -45.09 17.63 -16.35
C ILE A 90 -44.76 18.17 -14.94
N LEU A 91 -44.57 17.29 -13.94
CA LEU A 91 -44.48 17.74 -12.55
C LEU A 91 -43.09 18.26 -12.16
N PRO A 92 -42.99 19.49 -11.60
CA PRO A 92 -41.75 20.00 -11.03
C PRO A 92 -41.37 19.25 -9.75
N HIS A 93 -40.08 19.28 -9.40
CA HIS A 93 -39.60 18.71 -8.14
C HIS A 93 -40.29 19.39 -6.95
N GLY A 94 -40.68 18.64 -5.90
CA GLY A 94 -41.49 19.16 -4.79
C GLY A 94 -40.89 20.35 -4.02
N ASN A 95 -39.58 20.58 -4.16
CA ASN A 95 -38.85 21.71 -3.55
C ASN A 95 -38.41 22.78 -4.57
N SER A 96 -38.81 22.68 -5.83
CA SER A 96 -38.42 23.64 -6.86
C SER A 96 -39.30 24.89 -6.83
N LYS A 97 -38.67 26.07 -6.77
CA LYS A 97 -39.37 27.37 -6.94
C LYS A 97 -39.72 27.66 -8.40
N GLN A 98 -39.21 26.86 -9.34
CA GLN A 98 -39.43 26.99 -10.77
C GLN A 98 -40.26 25.81 -11.29
N LYS A 99 -41.27 26.07 -12.14
CA LYS A 99 -42.17 25.06 -12.74
C LYS A 99 -41.53 24.31 -13.92
N ILE A 100 -40.32 23.77 -13.72
CA ILE A 100 -39.61 23.01 -14.75
C ILE A 100 -39.85 21.51 -14.56
N PRO A 101 -40.23 20.77 -15.62
CA PRO A 101 -40.33 19.32 -15.60
C PRO A 101 -39.06 18.65 -15.06
N CYS A 102 -39.18 17.80 -14.03
CA CYS A 102 -38.02 17.10 -13.46
C CYS A 102 -38.10 15.60 -13.74
N HIS A 103 -37.21 15.12 -14.61
CA HIS A 103 -37.04 13.69 -14.85
C HIS A 103 -36.26 13.06 -13.68
N ARG A 104 -36.83 12.00 -13.10
CA ARG A 104 -36.21 11.28 -11.98
C ARG A 104 -35.10 10.38 -12.49
N MET A 105 -33.89 10.57 -11.97
CA MET A 105 -32.77 9.64 -12.15
C MET A 105 -33.09 8.30 -11.50
N LEU A 106 -32.72 7.21 -12.16
CA LEU A 106 -32.91 5.86 -11.65
C LEU A 106 -32.01 5.59 -10.44
N PRO A 107 -32.43 4.69 -9.52
CA PRO A 107 -31.62 4.32 -8.36
C PRO A 107 -30.22 3.82 -8.74
N SER A 108 -30.12 3.01 -9.80
CA SER A 108 -28.86 2.46 -10.33
C SER A 108 -27.86 3.55 -10.72
N THR A 109 -28.29 4.55 -11.49
CA THR A 109 -27.45 5.69 -11.90
C THR A 109 -27.06 6.55 -10.71
N ARG A 110 -27.97 6.75 -9.75
CA ARG A 110 -27.66 7.49 -8.52
C ARG A 110 -26.64 6.74 -7.65
N GLU A 111 -26.72 5.42 -7.58
CA GLU A 111 -25.71 4.59 -6.90
C GLU A 111 -24.37 4.62 -7.62
N ALA A 112 -24.36 4.56 -8.95
CA ALA A 112 -23.14 4.68 -9.74
C ALA A 112 -22.42 6.02 -9.53
N LEU A 113 -23.17 7.12 -9.38
CA LEU A 113 -22.64 8.44 -9.03
C LEU A 113 -22.14 8.51 -7.58
N LYS A 114 -22.78 7.81 -6.63
CA LYS A 114 -22.33 7.73 -5.23
C LYS A 114 -21.02 6.97 -5.04
N ARG A 115 -20.71 6.03 -5.94
CA ARG A 115 -19.43 5.30 -5.98
C ARG A 115 -18.29 6.12 -6.60
N SER A 116 -18.44 7.44 -6.72
CA SER A 116 -17.35 8.32 -7.17
C SER A 116 -16.28 8.49 -6.11
N ASP A 117 -15.02 8.40 -6.52
CA ASP A 117 -13.88 8.70 -5.65
C ASP A 117 -13.86 10.21 -5.36
N PRO A 118 -13.54 10.65 -4.13
CA PRO A 118 -13.29 12.06 -3.82
C PRO A 118 -12.30 12.77 -4.75
N LYS A 119 -11.35 12.03 -5.35
CA LYS A 119 -10.29 12.55 -6.23
C LYS A 119 -10.73 12.71 -7.69
N GLU A 120 -11.81 12.05 -8.13
CA GLU A 120 -12.31 12.19 -9.50
C GLU A 120 -13.01 13.54 -9.71
N THR A 121 -12.75 14.19 -10.85
CA THR A 121 -13.46 15.41 -11.23
C THR A 121 -14.92 15.10 -11.62
N PRO A 122 -15.86 16.05 -11.48
CA PRO A 122 -17.24 15.82 -11.86
C PRO A 122 -17.43 15.39 -13.32
N LYS A 123 -16.53 15.81 -14.22
CA LYS A 123 -16.58 15.42 -15.63
C LYS A 123 -16.18 13.96 -15.85
N GLU A 124 -15.13 13.50 -15.17
CA GLU A 124 -14.66 12.10 -15.27
C GLU A 124 -15.70 11.12 -14.72
N VAL A 125 -16.33 11.47 -13.60
CA VAL A 125 -17.41 10.65 -13.01
C VAL A 125 -18.62 10.57 -13.94
N ILE A 126 -19.02 11.69 -14.55
CA ILE A 126 -20.12 11.71 -15.51
C ILE A 126 -19.79 10.82 -16.71
N ASP A 127 -18.63 11.01 -17.32
CA ASP A 127 -18.20 10.28 -18.51
C ASP A 127 -18.13 8.76 -18.25
N ARG A 128 -17.61 8.36 -17.09
CA ARG A 128 -17.61 6.95 -16.65
C ARG A 128 -19.01 6.36 -16.55
N VAL A 129 -19.95 7.09 -15.95
CA VAL A 129 -21.33 6.60 -15.78
C VAL A 129 -22.05 6.53 -17.14
N TYR A 130 -21.82 7.50 -18.04
CA TYR A 130 -22.30 7.44 -19.42
C TYR A 130 -21.83 6.16 -20.13
N ARG A 131 -20.51 5.90 -20.10
CA ARG A 131 -19.92 4.72 -20.73
C ARG A 131 -20.43 3.41 -20.14
N SER A 132 -20.69 3.37 -18.83
CA SER A 132 -21.16 2.16 -18.16
C SER A 132 -22.55 1.70 -18.58
N VAL A 133 -23.35 2.61 -19.16
CA VAL A 133 -24.69 2.32 -19.68
C VAL A 133 -24.65 2.05 -21.20
N GLY A 134 -23.47 2.15 -21.83
CA GLY A 134 -23.31 2.07 -23.29
C GLY A 134 -23.71 3.36 -23.99
N ASP A 135 -23.47 4.49 -23.32
CA ASP A 135 -23.80 5.86 -23.77
C ASP A 135 -25.28 6.06 -24.10
N VAL A 136 -25.59 7.18 -24.76
CA VAL A 136 -26.97 7.54 -25.16
C VAL A 136 -27.58 6.46 -26.08
N THR A 137 -26.74 5.71 -26.79
CA THR A 137 -27.17 4.70 -27.76
C THR A 137 -27.77 3.44 -27.16
N GLN A 138 -27.40 3.10 -25.92
CA GLN A 138 -27.87 1.87 -25.25
C GLN A 138 -28.71 2.15 -24.00
N ALA A 139 -28.81 3.43 -23.59
CA ALA A 139 -29.68 3.84 -22.50
C ALA A 139 -31.15 3.63 -22.85
N ARG A 140 -31.85 2.81 -22.06
CA ARG A 140 -33.28 2.48 -22.22
C ARG A 140 -34.19 3.57 -21.67
N SER A 141 -33.65 4.48 -20.87
CA SER A 141 -34.37 5.67 -20.42
C SER A 141 -33.42 6.81 -20.06
N ILE A 142 -33.91 8.05 -20.16
CA ILE A 142 -33.17 9.27 -19.75
C ILE A 142 -32.77 9.21 -18.27
N GLY A 143 -33.49 8.44 -17.43
CA GLY A 143 -33.16 8.25 -16.03
C GLY A 143 -31.92 7.38 -15.79
N GLU A 144 -31.43 6.63 -16.79
CA GLU A 144 -30.20 5.85 -16.71
C GLU A 144 -28.94 6.71 -16.85
N LEU A 145 -29.09 7.95 -17.34
CA LEU A 145 -27.99 8.86 -17.63
C LEU A 145 -27.87 9.95 -16.55
N PRO A 146 -26.64 10.39 -16.22
CA PRO A 146 -26.44 11.48 -15.28
C PRO A 146 -26.83 12.83 -15.93
N ARG A 147 -27.55 13.69 -15.19
CA ARG A 147 -28.11 14.94 -15.76
C ARG A 147 -27.11 16.10 -15.77
N GLY A 148 -26.08 16.04 -14.93
CA GLY A 148 -25.00 17.02 -14.91
C GLY A 148 -24.21 17.08 -13.60
N PRO A 149 -23.22 17.99 -13.49
CA PRO A 149 -22.30 18.05 -12.35
C PRO A 149 -22.98 18.24 -10.99
N ALA A 150 -24.12 18.94 -10.96
CA ALA A 150 -24.91 19.16 -9.74
C ALA A 150 -25.36 17.85 -9.07
N ASP A 151 -25.60 16.78 -9.84
CA ASP A 151 -25.99 15.48 -9.30
C ASP A 151 -24.85 14.80 -8.52
N ILE A 152 -23.59 15.09 -8.85
CA ILE A 152 -22.41 14.58 -8.12
C ILE A 152 -22.24 15.30 -6.80
N TYR A 153 -22.40 16.62 -6.77
CA TYR A 153 -22.35 17.38 -5.52
C TYR A 153 -23.44 16.90 -4.56
N ASN A 154 -24.67 16.69 -5.06
CA ASN A 154 -25.77 16.15 -4.28
C ASN A 154 -25.56 14.68 -3.87
N ALA A 155 -24.96 13.85 -4.72
CA ALA A 155 -24.59 12.48 -4.40
C ALA A 155 -23.54 12.46 -3.27
N ARG A 156 -22.44 13.21 -3.41
CA ARG A 156 -21.37 13.35 -2.39
C ARG A 156 -21.91 13.90 -1.07
N PHE A 157 -22.79 14.89 -1.11
CA PHE A 157 -23.44 15.43 0.09
C PHE A 157 -24.37 14.40 0.77
N SER A 158 -25.12 13.62 -0.02
CA SER A 158 -25.94 12.52 0.50
C SER A 158 -25.10 11.36 1.07
N SER A 159 -23.90 11.11 0.52
CA SER A 159 -22.95 10.11 1.03
C SER A 159 -22.33 10.52 2.36
N LYS A 160 -22.13 11.83 2.59
CA LYS A 160 -21.65 12.36 3.88
C LYS A 160 -22.65 12.20 5.02
N ALA A 161 -23.95 12.09 4.71
CA ALA A 161 -25.00 11.90 5.72
C ALA A 161 -25.23 10.42 6.12
N SER A 162 -24.60 9.44 5.47
CA SER A 162 -24.74 8.01 5.84
C SER A 162 -23.44 7.23 6.02
N ASN A 163 -22.28 7.90 6.07
CA ASN A 163 -21.01 7.22 6.35
C ASN A 163 -20.45 7.64 7.71
N HIS A 164 -21.15 7.21 8.76
CA HIS A 164 -20.49 6.73 9.97
C HIS A 164 -20.59 5.21 9.99
N ASN A 165 -19.92 4.56 9.03
CA ASN A 165 -19.46 3.20 9.27
C ASN A 165 -17.99 3.32 9.70
N LYS A 166 -17.75 3.00 10.97
CA LYS A 166 -16.45 2.59 11.48
C LYS A 166 -15.81 1.65 10.47
N VAL A 167 -14.62 1.99 10.00
CA VAL A 167 -13.72 0.99 9.42
C VAL A 167 -13.17 0.24 10.62
N ASP A 168 -13.76 -0.92 10.92
CA ASP A 168 -13.21 -1.82 11.93
C ASP A 168 -11.88 -2.38 11.39
N GLY A 169 -10.79 -2.16 12.15
CA GLY A 169 -9.42 -2.54 11.78
C GLY A 169 -9.21 -4.04 11.50
N ILE A 170 -10.18 -4.89 11.87
CA ILE A 170 -10.17 -6.33 11.60
C ILE A 170 -10.31 -6.64 10.09
N ASN A 171 -10.97 -5.79 9.29
CA ASN A 171 -11.18 -6.05 7.85
C ASN A 171 -9.95 -5.82 6.96
N GLY A 172 -8.98 -5.01 7.39
CA GLY A 172 -7.81 -4.67 6.56
C GLY A 172 -6.86 -5.85 6.35
N ILE A 173 -6.59 -6.60 7.42
CA ILE A 173 -5.68 -7.76 7.40
C ILE A 173 -6.32 -8.94 6.64
N TRP A 174 -7.60 -9.21 6.86
CA TRP A 174 -8.31 -10.23 6.09
C TRP A 174 -8.33 -9.91 4.59
N ALA A 175 -8.51 -8.64 4.23
CA ALA A 175 -8.42 -8.21 2.83
C ALA A 175 -7.01 -8.41 2.24
N LEU A 176 -5.94 -8.25 3.03
CA LEU A 176 -4.57 -8.54 2.60
C LEU A 176 -4.38 -10.03 2.30
N LEU A 177 -4.83 -10.89 3.21
CA LEU A 177 -4.73 -12.34 3.06
C LEU A 177 -5.57 -12.86 1.88
N GLU A 178 -6.80 -12.39 1.75
CA GLU A 178 -7.68 -12.74 0.63
C GLU A 178 -7.05 -12.33 -0.70
N LYS A 179 -6.47 -11.12 -0.78
CA LYS A 179 -5.79 -10.65 -1.99
C LYS A 179 -4.55 -11.47 -2.31
N ALA A 180 -3.72 -11.80 -1.33
CA ALA A 180 -2.55 -12.65 -1.53
C ALA A 180 -2.96 -14.00 -2.13
N LYS A 181 -4.06 -14.59 -1.62
CA LYS A 181 -4.62 -15.84 -2.16
C LYS A 181 -5.20 -15.70 -3.57
N GLN A 182 -5.82 -14.58 -3.89
CA GLN A 182 -6.26 -14.30 -5.26
C GLN A 182 -5.08 -14.17 -6.23
N GLU A 183 -4.00 -13.48 -5.84
CA GLU A 183 -2.79 -13.35 -6.67
C GLU A 183 -2.13 -14.71 -6.91
N GLU A 184 -2.03 -15.55 -5.88
CA GLU A 184 -1.53 -16.93 -5.98
C GLU A 184 -2.35 -17.78 -6.96
N GLY A 185 -3.68 -17.60 -6.98
CA GLY A 185 -4.58 -18.29 -7.92
C GLY A 185 -4.46 -17.82 -9.38
N ILE A 186 -3.88 -16.64 -9.64
CA ILE A 186 -3.63 -16.12 -10.99
C ILE A 186 -2.32 -16.65 -11.54
N SER A 187 -1.22 -16.46 -10.80
CA SER A 187 0.13 -16.94 -11.15
C SER A 187 1.08 -16.74 -9.97
N SER A 188 2.08 -17.61 -9.84
CA SER A 188 3.19 -17.43 -8.90
C SER A 188 3.92 -16.09 -9.08
N ASP A 189 3.97 -15.55 -10.30
CA ASP A 189 4.62 -14.26 -10.59
C ASP A 189 3.81 -13.05 -10.14
N ALA A 190 2.49 -13.22 -9.96
CA ALA A 190 1.61 -12.15 -9.52
C ALA A 190 1.70 -11.89 -8.01
N VAL A 191 2.22 -12.85 -7.24
CA VAL A 191 2.32 -12.83 -5.78
C VAL A 191 3.30 -11.77 -5.33
N PHE A 192 2.79 -10.75 -4.64
CA PHE A 192 3.62 -9.71 -4.03
C PHE A 192 3.72 -9.84 -2.51
N ILE A 193 2.67 -10.33 -1.84
CA ILE A 193 2.69 -10.60 -0.39
C ILE A 193 3.21 -12.03 -0.20
N ARG A 194 4.44 -12.16 0.33
CA ARG A 194 5.11 -13.47 0.52
C ARG A 194 4.77 -14.11 1.84
N GLU A 195 4.69 -13.30 2.88
CA GLU A 195 4.29 -13.74 4.21
C GLU A 195 3.42 -12.66 4.85
N CYS A 196 2.36 -13.08 5.54
CA CYS A 196 1.56 -12.23 6.40
C CYS A 196 1.28 -13.01 7.69
N ARG A 197 1.82 -12.50 8.79
CA ARG A 197 1.69 -13.07 10.12
C ARG A 197 1.08 -12.03 11.04
N VAL A 198 0.04 -12.43 11.75
CA VAL A 198 -0.72 -11.55 12.66
C VAL A 198 -0.37 -11.81 14.12
N HIS A 199 0.00 -13.05 14.46
CA HIS A 199 0.30 -13.48 15.83
C HIS A 199 1.59 -14.34 15.88
N PRO A 200 2.43 -14.23 16.92
CA PRO A 200 2.32 -13.33 18.08
C PRO A 200 2.56 -11.86 17.73
N ASP A 201 3.28 -11.58 16.65
CA ASP A 201 3.65 -10.23 16.24
C ASP A 201 3.25 -10.01 14.78
N PHE A 202 2.83 -8.79 14.46
CA PHE A 202 2.49 -8.41 13.09
C PHE A 202 3.75 -8.30 12.23
N LEU A 203 3.79 -9.07 11.14
CA LEU A 203 4.87 -9.09 10.17
C LEU A 203 4.30 -9.36 8.76
N VAL A 204 4.68 -8.53 7.79
CA VAL A 204 4.35 -8.74 6.38
C VAL A 204 5.60 -8.55 5.54
N VAL A 205 5.90 -9.54 4.69
CA VAL A 205 6.98 -9.46 3.72
C VAL A 205 6.42 -9.26 2.33
N LEU A 206 6.91 -8.24 1.64
CA LEU A 206 6.51 -7.89 0.29
C LEU A 206 7.70 -8.08 -0.65
N ALA A 207 7.56 -8.94 -1.65
CA ALA A 207 8.56 -9.14 -2.69
C ALA A 207 7.91 -9.69 -3.96
N SER A 208 8.37 -9.24 -5.13
CA SER A 208 8.08 -9.88 -6.41
C SER A 208 9.17 -10.89 -6.79
N ASN A 209 8.87 -11.81 -7.71
CA ASN A 209 9.89 -12.74 -8.23
C ASN A 209 11.04 -11.99 -8.92
N ARG A 210 10.73 -10.94 -9.69
CA ARG A 210 11.74 -10.12 -10.36
C ARG A 210 12.68 -9.42 -9.37
N GLN A 211 12.16 -8.95 -8.23
CA GLN A 211 12.98 -8.42 -7.14
C GLN A 211 13.96 -9.47 -6.61
N LEU A 212 13.50 -10.70 -6.37
CA LEU A 212 14.35 -11.79 -5.85
C LEU A 212 15.40 -12.21 -6.89
N GLU A 213 15.02 -12.32 -8.17
CA GLU A 213 15.93 -12.61 -9.27
C GLU A 213 16.98 -11.51 -9.47
N ASP A 214 16.59 -10.24 -9.36
CA ASP A 214 17.51 -9.12 -9.45
C ASP A 214 18.48 -9.11 -8.27
N LEU A 215 18.03 -9.41 -7.05
CA LEU A 215 18.94 -9.58 -5.90
C LEU A 215 19.92 -10.73 -6.12
N LYS A 216 19.44 -11.88 -6.59
CA LYS A 216 20.31 -13.00 -6.95
C LYS A 216 21.35 -12.55 -7.97
N ARG A 217 20.94 -11.82 -8.99
CA ARG A 217 21.83 -11.37 -10.06
C ARG A 217 22.85 -10.32 -9.61
N PHE A 218 22.39 -9.31 -8.89
CA PHE A 218 23.15 -8.09 -8.62
C PHE A 218 23.78 -8.05 -7.24
N CYS A 219 23.45 -8.97 -6.34
CA CYS A 219 23.99 -8.96 -4.97
C CYS A 219 24.76 -10.23 -4.58
N THR A 220 24.77 -11.26 -5.44
CA THR A 220 25.46 -12.55 -5.17
C THR A 220 26.60 -12.87 -6.14
N ASN A 221 26.76 -12.09 -7.22
CA ASN A 221 27.80 -12.32 -8.22
C ASN A 221 29.13 -11.67 -7.80
N PRO A 222 30.19 -12.43 -7.49
CA PRO A 222 31.45 -11.89 -6.97
C PRO A 222 32.20 -11.01 -7.98
N ASN A 223 31.91 -11.13 -9.28
CA ASN A 223 32.58 -10.32 -10.31
C ASN A 223 32.00 -8.91 -10.44
N ASP A 224 30.70 -8.75 -10.16
CA ASP A 224 29.99 -7.49 -10.32
C ASP A 224 28.72 -7.53 -9.47
N PHE A 225 28.75 -6.80 -8.35
CA PHE A 225 27.65 -6.75 -7.40
C PHE A 225 27.43 -5.33 -6.84
N CYS A 226 26.25 -5.14 -6.27
CA CYS A 226 25.85 -3.95 -5.56
C CYS A 226 25.49 -4.29 -4.13
N ILE A 227 25.61 -3.30 -3.25
CA ILE A 227 25.29 -3.43 -1.84
C ILE A 227 23.77 -3.47 -1.67
N PHE A 228 23.28 -4.47 -0.94
CA PHE A 228 21.90 -4.55 -0.50
C PHE A 228 21.68 -3.56 0.66
N GLY A 229 21.11 -2.40 0.35
CA GLY A 229 20.86 -1.35 1.32
C GLY A 229 19.57 -1.60 2.08
N ALA A 230 19.55 -1.42 3.40
CA ALA A 230 18.36 -1.53 4.23
C ALA A 230 18.25 -0.33 5.19
N ASP A 231 17.06 0.25 5.27
CA ASP A 231 16.76 1.39 6.13
C ASP A 231 15.39 1.21 6.81
N PRO A 232 15.36 0.99 8.13
CA PRO A 232 14.14 0.90 8.89
C PRO A 232 13.56 2.29 9.15
N THR A 233 12.36 2.51 8.64
CA THR A 233 11.60 3.73 8.88
C THR A 233 10.47 3.48 9.87
N PHE A 234 10.40 4.35 10.88
CA PHE A 234 9.66 4.08 12.10
C PHE A 234 8.26 4.67 12.10
N ASN A 235 7.35 3.93 12.77
CA ASN A 235 5.98 4.34 13.11
C ASN A 235 5.23 4.96 11.94
N ILE A 236 5.30 4.27 10.78
CA ILE A 236 4.61 4.76 9.60
C ILE A 236 3.10 4.54 9.78
N PHE A 237 2.66 3.40 10.31
CA PHE A 237 1.24 3.07 10.46
C PHE A 237 0.77 3.19 11.92
N GLU A 238 -0.55 3.06 12.13
CA GLU A 238 -1.09 2.87 13.48
C GLU A 238 -0.53 1.59 14.13
N GLU A 239 -0.69 1.47 15.45
CA GLU A 239 -0.28 0.29 16.23
C GLU A 239 1.24 -0.01 16.24
N ASN A 240 2.07 1.03 16.04
CA ASN A 240 3.54 0.95 16.08
C ASN A 240 4.16 0.08 14.95
N ILE A 241 3.49 -0.04 13.81
CA ILE A 241 4.05 -0.76 12.67
C ILE A 241 5.08 0.14 11.96
N SER A 242 6.29 -0.38 11.83
CA SER A 242 7.42 0.17 11.09
C SER A 242 7.55 -0.49 9.73
N LEU A 243 8.25 0.17 8.81
CA LEU A 243 8.57 -0.34 7.49
C LEU A 243 10.08 -0.35 7.33
N THR A 244 10.68 -1.49 7.05
CA THR A 244 12.06 -1.56 6.56
C THR A 244 12.04 -1.61 5.05
N VAL A 245 12.61 -0.56 4.45
CA VAL A 245 12.80 -0.48 3.00
C VAL A 245 14.18 -1.00 2.67
N THR A 246 14.23 -1.87 1.67
CA THR A 246 15.49 -2.32 1.10
C THR A 246 15.65 -1.80 -0.32
N THR A 247 16.88 -1.74 -0.79
CA THR A 247 17.23 -1.25 -2.12
C THR A 247 18.41 -2.02 -2.68
N TYR A 248 18.49 -2.06 -4.00
CA TYR A 248 19.63 -2.56 -4.75
C TYR A 248 19.82 -1.70 -6.00
N ARG A 249 20.97 -1.80 -6.65
CA ARG A 249 21.24 -1.12 -7.91
C ARG A 249 21.14 -2.10 -9.06
N ASN A 250 20.38 -1.74 -10.09
CA ASN A 250 20.34 -2.54 -11.32
C ASN A 250 21.60 -2.23 -12.14
N LEU A 251 22.58 -3.14 -12.12
CA LEU A 251 23.92 -2.94 -12.70
C LEU A 251 23.94 -3.00 -14.23
N LYS A 252 22.86 -3.47 -14.87
CA LYS A 252 22.77 -3.50 -16.33
C LYS A 252 22.38 -2.17 -16.96
N LEU A 253 21.77 -1.30 -16.18
CA LEU A 253 21.18 -0.07 -16.67
C LEU A 253 21.99 1.10 -16.17
N ASN A 254 21.98 2.19 -16.93
CA ASN A 254 22.43 3.47 -16.42
C ASN A 254 21.32 4.51 -16.53
N GLN A 255 21.18 5.33 -15.50
CA GLN A 255 20.35 6.53 -15.61
C GLN A 255 20.93 7.47 -16.66
N LYS A 256 20.10 7.98 -17.56
CA LYS A 256 20.55 8.91 -18.62
C LYS A 256 21.12 10.21 -18.04
N SER A 257 20.61 10.66 -16.90
CA SER A 257 21.02 11.93 -16.26
C SER A 257 22.35 11.83 -15.51
N THR A 258 22.57 10.75 -14.75
CA THR A 258 23.74 10.61 -13.86
C THR A 258 24.79 9.64 -14.39
N ASN A 259 24.45 8.85 -15.41
CA ASN A 259 25.26 7.75 -15.93
C ASN A 259 25.70 6.75 -14.84
N LYS A 260 24.85 6.56 -13.82
CA LYS A 260 25.04 5.59 -12.75
C LYS A 260 23.94 4.53 -12.77
N PRO A 261 24.23 3.32 -12.23
CA PRO A 261 23.21 2.30 -12.02
C PRO A 261 22.01 2.85 -11.22
N PRO A 262 20.77 2.75 -11.74
CA PRO A 262 19.59 3.20 -11.04
C PRO A 262 19.34 2.36 -9.77
N VAL A 263 18.82 3.02 -8.75
CA VAL A 263 18.40 2.38 -7.49
C VAL A 263 16.97 1.88 -7.64
N PHE A 264 16.77 0.61 -7.30
CA PHE A 264 15.49 -0.08 -7.32
C PHE A 264 15.06 -0.39 -5.88
N ILE A 265 13.75 -0.37 -5.64
CA ILE A 265 13.20 -0.79 -4.35
C ILE A 265 13.29 -2.33 -4.31
N GLY A 266 13.93 -2.84 -3.26
CA GLY A 266 14.01 -4.26 -2.96
C GLY A 266 12.79 -4.77 -2.19
N PRO A 267 12.85 -6.02 -1.70
CA PRO A 267 11.85 -6.57 -0.79
C PRO A 267 11.62 -5.66 0.43
N LEU A 268 10.39 -5.61 0.92
CA LEU A 268 10.00 -4.75 2.03
C LEU A 268 9.51 -5.57 3.20
N LEU A 269 9.73 -5.06 4.39
CA LEU A 269 9.27 -5.67 5.63
C LEU A 269 8.40 -4.66 6.38
N MET A 270 7.13 -4.98 6.59
CA MET A 270 6.28 -4.29 7.55
C MET A 270 6.30 -5.08 8.86
N HIS A 271 6.57 -4.44 9.98
CA HIS A 271 6.78 -5.14 11.24
C HIS A 271 6.47 -4.27 12.46
N GLN A 272 6.02 -4.92 13.54
CA GLN A 272 5.76 -4.25 14.82
C GLN A 272 7.02 -4.15 15.70
N HIS A 273 7.96 -5.08 15.57
CA HIS A 273 9.13 -5.18 16.44
C HIS A 273 10.45 -5.02 15.69
N LYS A 274 11.35 -4.22 16.29
CA LYS A 274 12.70 -3.94 15.78
C LYS A 274 13.72 -4.78 16.53
N ASP A 275 13.54 -6.09 16.46
CA ASP A 275 14.45 -7.04 17.08
C ASP A 275 15.13 -7.91 16.02
N TRP A 276 16.24 -8.53 16.42
CA TRP A 276 17.01 -9.38 15.52
C TRP A 276 16.18 -10.56 15.01
N LYS A 277 15.16 -11.02 15.74
CA LYS A 277 14.30 -12.14 15.36
C LYS A 277 13.43 -11.78 14.16
N THR A 278 12.86 -10.57 14.16
CA THR A 278 12.03 -10.04 13.08
C THR A 278 12.85 -9.93 11.80
N TYR A 279 14.04 -9.33 11.87
CA TYR A 279 14.93 -9.20 10.71
C TYR A 279 15.52 -10.55 10.26
N SER A 280 15.78 -11.46 11.19
CA SER A 280 16.22 -12.83 10.88
C SER A 280 15.13 -13.62 10.15
N ARG A 281 13.85 -13.42 10.49
CA ARG A 281 12.73 -14.03 9.75
C ARG A 281 12.64 -13.47 8.35
N PHE A 282 12.76 -12.16 8.20
CA PHE A 282 12.79 -11.52 6.88
C PHE A 282 13.88 -12.11 5.98
N ALA A 283 15.13 -12.16 6.45
CA ALA A 283 16.23 -12.74 5.68
C ALA A 283 16.04 -14.26 5.44
N ASN A 284 15.47 -14.99 6.39
CA ASN A 284 15.16 -16.41 6.23
C ASN A 284 14.09 -16.64 5.15
N LEU A 285 13.06 -15.79 5.10
CA LEU A 285 12.05 -15.88 4.06
C LEU A 285 12.66 -15.59 2.68
N LEU A 286 13.49 -14.54 2.55
CA LEU A 286 14.15 -14.23 1.28
C LEU A 286 15.01 -15.40 0.78
N THR A 287 15.77 -16.04 1.67
CA THR A 287 16.59 -17.22 1.32
C THR A 287 15.74 -18.48 1.08
N THR A 288 14.58 -18.61 1.69
CA THR A 288 13.66 -19.71 1.40
C THR A 288 13.02 -19.55 0.01
N GLU A 289 12.63 -18.32 -0.35
CA GLU A 289 12.06 -18.00 -1.66
C GLU A 289 13.11 -18.01 -2.78
N CYS A 290 14.36 -17.63 -2.48
CA CYS A 290 15.49 -17.67 -3.40
C CYS A 290 16.77 -18.12 -2.66
N PRO A 291 17.08 -19.43 -2.67
CA PRO A 291 18.21 -20.01 -1.93
C PRO A 291 19.57 -19.38 -2.24
N GLU A 292 19.77 -18.89 -3.46
CA GLU A 292 21.02 -18.23 -3.86
C GLU A 292 21.31 -16.94 -3.08
N LEU A 293 20.29 -16.34 -2.46
CA LEU A 293 20.47 -15.17 -1.59
C LEU A 293 21.25 -15.49 -0.31
N GLU A 294 21.49 -16.77 0.04
CA GLU A 294 22.47 -17.12 1.07
C GLU A 294 23.88 -16.61 0.70
N GLY A 295 24.17 -16.54 -0.59
CA GLY A 295 25.40 -15.98 -1.17
C GLY A 295 25.42 -14.46 -1.30
N MET A 296 24.59 -13.73 -0.53
CA MET A 296 24.63 -12.27 -0.45
C MET A 296 26.05 -11.79 -0.10
N LEU A 297 26.60 -10.86 -0.89
CA LEU A 297 28.00 -10.41 -0.75
C LEU A 297 28.17 -9.20 0.17
N ALA A 298 27.27 -8.23 0.11
CA ALA A 298 27.34 -7.04 0.94
C ALA A 298 25.96 -6.46 1.25
N CYS A 299 25.79 -6.08 2.51
CA CYS A 299 24.63 -5.39 3.06
C CYS A 299 25.06 -4.04 3.63
N GLY A 300 24.22 -3.02 3.53
CA GLY A 300 24.51 -1.69 4.06
C GLY A 300 23.34 -1.13 4.86
N THR A 301 23.62 -0.51 6.01
CA THR A 301 22.60 0.02 6.92
C THR A 301 23.07 1.31 7.61
N ASP A 302 22.16 1.97 8.35
CA ASP A 302 22.49 3.08 9.25
C ASP A 302 23.30 2.65 10.50
N GLY A 303 23.35 1.34 10.78
CA GLY A 303 24.05 0.76 11.91
C GLY A 303 23.17 0.21 13.03
N GLU A 304 21.86 0.05 12.83
CA GLU A 304 20.99 -0.62 13.81
C GLU A 304 21.49 -2.05 14.12
N ARG A 305 21.93 -2.30 15.36
CA ARG A 305 22.50 -3.61 15.77
C ARG A 305 21.53 -4.77 15.53
N ALA A 306 20.26 -4.60 15.88
CA ALA A 306 19.23 -5.63 15.69
C ALA A 306 19.05 -6.02 14.21
N LEU A 307 19.07 -5.04 13.29
CA LEU A 307 18.98 -5.26 11.86
C LEU A 307 20.18 -6.06 11.35
N ILE A 308 21.40 -5.63 11.72
CA ILE A 308 22.64 -6.33 11.36
C ILE A 308 22.62 -7.78 11.89
N ASP A 309 22.34 -7.97 13.18
CA ASP A 309 22.36 -9.28 13.83
C ASP A 309 21.29 -10.23 13.27
N GLY A 310 20.14 -9.70 12.85
CA GLY A 310 19.08 -10.48 12.23
C GLY A 310 19.44 -10.93 10.82
N LEU A 311 19.90 -9.99 9.98
CA LEU A 311 20.28 -10.29 8.59
C LEU A 311 21.48 -11.24 8.51
N LYS A 312 22.50 -11.04 9.36
CA LYS A 312 23.73 -11.87 9.43
C LYS A 312 23.47 -13.37 9.63
N ARG A 313 22.33 -13.74 10.23
CA ARG A 313 21.99 -15.15 10.50
C ARG A 313 21.70 -15.95 9.24
N ASN A 314 21.21 -15.30 8.18
CA ASN A 314 20.93 -15.97 6.90
C ASN A 314 21.85 -15.48 5.78
N PHE A 315 22.33 -14.23 5.84
CA PHE A 315 23.35 -13.71 4.93
C PHE A 315 24.73 -13.87 5.56
N ARG A 316 25.14 -15.13 5.77
CA ARG A 316 26.25 -15.50 6.65
C ARG A 316 27.61 -15.01 6.16
N PHE A 317 27.77 -14.87 4.86
CA PHE A 317 29.01 -14.46 4.20
C PHE A 317 29.00 -13.00 3.76
N ALA A 318 27.89 -12.28 3.97
CA ALA A 318 27.80 -10.89 3.57
C ALA A 318 28.65 -10.00 4.46
N LEU A 319 29.34 -9.04 3.85
CA LEU A 319 29.90 -7.90 4.55
C LEU A 319 28.77 -6.98 5.00
N PHE A 320 28.89 -6.38 6.19
CA PHE A 320 27.89 -5.45 6.71
C PHE A 320 28.50 -4.08 6.89
N LEU A 321 28.16 -3.17 5.98
CA LEU A 321 28.64 -1.79 5.97
C LEU A 321 27.75 -0.90 6.84
N ARG A 322 28.39 0.06 7.51
CA ARG A 322 27.73 1.12 8.26
C ARG A 322 27.82 2.45 7.53
N CYS A 323 26.73 3.21 7.59
CA CYS A 323 26.67 4.55 7.02
C CYS A 323 27.64 5.52 7.71
N PHE A 324 28.55 6.10 6.93
CA PHE A 324 29.56 7.04 7.44
C PHE A 324 28.93 8.31 8.03
N SER A 325 27.85 8.82 7.41
CA SER A 325 27.16 10.01 7.91
C SER A 325 26.54 9.76 9.29
N HIS A 326 25.80 8.65 9.43
CA HIS A 326 25.18 8.28 10.70
C HIS A 326 26.21 8.02 11.81
N PHE A 327 27.34 7.37 11.46
CA PHE A 327 28.43 7.15 12.41
C PHE A 327 29.07 8.48 12.85
N ARG A 328 29.36 9.39 11.91
CA ARG A 328 29.86 10.74 12.20
C ARG A 328 28.93 11.49 13.16
N ASP A 329 27.64 11.45 12.90
CA ASP A 329 26.65 12.15 13.73
C ASP A 329 26.47 11.50 15.11
N ASN A 330 26.69 10.19 15.23
CA ASN A 330 26.76 9.55 16.53
C ASN A 330 27.97 10.01 17.34
N LEU A 331 29.15 10.08 16.72
CA LEU A 331 30.36 10.59 17.38
C LEU A 331 30.24 12.07 17.77
N ARG A 332 29.71 12.92 16.87
CA ARG A 332 29.47 14.34 17.18
C ARG A 332 28.57 14.51 18.39
N ARG A 333 27.45 13.78 18.43
CA ARG A 333 26.53 13.81 19.58
C ARG A 333 27.23 13.40 20.88
N GLU A 334 28.08 12.38 20.82
CA GLU A 334 28.83 11.93 22.00
C GLU A 334 29.86 12.97 22.47
N LEU A 335 30.62 13.56 21.55
CA LEU A 335 31.57 14.64 21.86
C LEU A 335 30.86 15.88 22.43
N THR A 336 29.69 16.25 21.89
CA THR A 336 28.88 17.35 22.42
C THR A 336 28.32 17.05 23.81
N LYS A 337 27.89 15.81 24.08
CA LYS A 337 27.45 15.39 25.43
C LYS A 337 28.56 15.53 26.46
N ARG A 338 29.80 15.26 26.05
CA ARG A 338 31.02 15.45 26.86
C ARG A 338 31.44 16.91 27.00
N GLY A 339 30.70 17.85 26.40
CA GLY A 339 30.91 19.28 26.53
C GLY A 339 31.96 19.87 25.58
N LEU A 340 32.50 19.09 24.64
CA LEU A 340 33.52 19.60 23.73
C LEU A 340 32.94 20.60 22.73
N PRO A 341 33.59 21.76 22.52
CA PRO A 341 33.26 22.70 21.45
C PRO A 341 33.31 22.07 20.04
N SER A 342 32.54 22.62 19.10
CA SER A 342 32.39 22.07 17.74
C SER A 342 33.70 22.01 16.95
N ASP A 343 34.54 23.04 17.08
CA ASP A 343 35.86 23.14 16.47
C ASP A 343 36.83 22.09 17.01
N ILE A 344 36.78 21.82 18.33
CA ILE A 344 37.56 20.75 18.98
C ILE A 344 37.03 19.37 18.57
N ALA A 345 35.71 19.17 18.60
CA ALA A 345 35.06 17.93 18.17
C ALA A 345 35.42 17.57 16.72
N ARG A 346 35.54 18.57 15.83
CA ARG A 346 35.98 18.37 14.45
C ARG A 346 37.38 17.74 14.35
N ILE A 347 38.28 18.00 15.30
CA ILE A 347 39.62 17.40 15.32
C ILE A 347 39.50 15.88 15.52
N PHE A 348 38.74 15.43 16.52
CA PHE A 348 38.47 14.00 16.74
C PHE A 348 37.86 13.35 15.50
N ILE A 349 36.85 13.98 14.90
CA ILE A 349 36.21 13.48 13.68
C ILE A 349 37.23 13.36 12.54
N SER A 350 38.14 14.33 12.38
CA SER A 350 39.19 14.28 11.35
C SER A 350 40.26 13.22 11.61
N GLU A 351 40.59 12.94 12.87
CA GLU A 351 41.53 11.86 13.24
C GLU A 351 40.92 10.48 12.93
N ILE A 352 39.60 10.33 13.05
CA ILE A 352 38.87 9.08 12.77
C ILE A 352 38.60 8.90 11.28
N PHE A 353 38.10 9.93 10.60
CA PHE A 353 37.61 9.85 9.22
C PHE A 353 38.58 10.40 8.17
N GLY A 354 39.67 11.00 8.61
CA GLY A 354 40.54 11.76 7.74
C GLY A 354 40.01 13.18 7.47
N LYS A 355 40.83 13.95 6.77
CA LYS A 355 40.47 15.30 6.30
C LYS A 355 41.09 15.57 4.94
N GLN A 356 40.37 16.33 4.13
CA GLN A 356 40.92 16.94 2.93
C GLN A 356 41.43 18.33 3.28
N GLU A 357 42.71 18.60 3.04
CA GLU A 357 43.25 19.97 3.07
C GLU A 357 43.86 20.30 1.72
N ALA A 358 43.28 21.29 1.04
CA ALA A 358 43.60 21.62 -0.34
C ALA A 358 43.56 20.37 -1.25
N THR A 359 44.71 19.95 -1.77
CA THR A 359 44.87 18.79 -2.65
C THR A 359 45.27 17.51 -1.91
N THR A 360 45.61 17.59 -0.63
CA THR A 360 46.13 16.45 0.14
C THR A 360 45.03 15.82 1.00
N MET A 361 44.84 14.51 0.82
CA MET A 361 43.95 13.70 1.66
C MET A 361 44.73 13.10 2.82
N TYR A 362 44.42 13.51 4.05
CA TYR A 362 44.98 12.92 5.25
C TYR A 362 44.10 11.76 5.70
N GLN A 363 44.68 10.56 5.76
CA GLN A 363 43.98 9.33 6.11
C GLN A 363 43.63 9.25 7.60
N GLY A 364 42.38 8.88 7.89
CA GLY A 364 41.88 8.66 9.24
C GLY A 364 42.17 7.27 9.78
N LEU A 365 41.54 6.90 10.90
CA LEU A 365 41.49 5.53 11.39
C LEU A 365 40.75 4.60 10.42
N VAL A 366 39.65 5.05 9.81
CA VAL A 366 38.83 4.26 8.86
C VAL A 366 39.58 3.90 7.55
N ASP A 367 40.73 4.51 7.31
CA ASP A 367 41.55 4.32 6.11
C ASP A 367 42.74 3.38 6.32
N CYS A 368 42.90 2.82 7.52
CA CYS A 368 43.94 1.82 7.82
C CYS A 368 43.74 0.56 6.96
N ASN A 369 44.85 -0.09 6.58
CA ASN A 369 44.85 -1.27 5.71
C ASN A 369 44.67 -2.58 6.49
N THR A 370 44.83 -2.56 7.81
CA THR A 370 44.70 -3.74 8.68
C THR A 370 44.09 -3.35 10.03
N GLU A 371 43.57 -4.35 10.75
CA GLU A 371 43.10 -4.16 12.12
C GLU A 371 44.25 -3.78 13.07
N GLU A 372 45.45 -4.33 12.86
CA GLU A 372 46.63 -4.06 13.67
C GLU A 372 47.14 -2.63 13.47
N GLU A 373 47.12 -2.13 12.22
CA GLU A 373 47.42 -0.72 11.92
C GLU A 373 46.39 0.20 12.59
N PHE A 374 45.10 -0.16 12.52
CA PHE A 374 44.04 0.58 13.20
C PHE A 374 44.27 0.64 14.71
N ASP A 375 44.52 -0.50 15.36
CA ASP A 375 44.70 -0.60 16.81
C ASP A 375 45.96 0.16 17.27
N THR A 376 47.05 0.08 16.50
CA THR A 376 48.28 0.87 16.74
C THR A 376 48.02 2.37 16.62
N LYS A 377 47.33 2.80 15.56
CA LYS A 377 47.03 4.22 15.32
C LYS A 377 46.06 4.75 16.38
N LEU A 378 45.03 3.98 16.75
CA LEU A 378 44.10 4.33 17.82
C LEU A 378 44.83 4.47 19.17
N SER A 379 45.71 3.53 19.53
CA SER A 379 46.51 3.61 20.76
C SER A 379 47.38 4.87 20.81
N SER A 380 47.96 5.27 19.67
CA SER A 380 48.77 6.50 19.57
C SER A 380 47.97 7.79 19.80
N LEU A 381 46.64 7.74 19.66
CA LEU A 381 45.75 8.87 19.88
C LEU A 381 45.29 9.00 21.34
N GLN A 382 45.41 7.95 22.15
CA GLN A 382 44.92 7.92 23.54
C GLN A 382 45.32 9.18 24.32
N LYS A 383 46.63 9.41 24.47
CA LYS A 383 47.15 10.55 25.23
C LYS A 383 46.61 11.89 24.71
N LYS A 384 46.59 12.07 23.38
CA LYS A 384 46.11 13.32 22.74
C LYS A 384 44.61 13.52 22.96
N TRP A 385 43.83 12.45 22.93
CA TRP A 385 42.38 12.49 23.15
C TRP A 385 42.06 12.78 24.60
N ASP A 386 42.74 12.12 25.54
CA ASP A 386 42.54 12.30 26.98
C ASP A 386 42.94 13.72 27.43
N GLU A 387 44.10 14.22 26.98
CA GLU A 387 44.54 15.60 27.27
C GLU A 387 43.54 16.64 26.73
N ARG A 388 43.08 16.46 25.50
CA ARG A 388 42.14 17.39 24.85
C ARG A 388 40.74 17.34 25.46
N GLU A 389 40.28 16.17 25.86
CA GLU A 389 39.02 16.03 26.60
C GLU A 389 39.13 16.67 28.00
N SER A 390 40.28 16.51 28.67
CA SER A 390 40.52 17.17 29.97
C SER A 390 40.60 18.69 29.88
N GLU A 391 41.11 19.24 28.77
CA GLU A 391 41.28 20.69 28.58
C GLU A 391 39.97 21.39 28.19
N TYR A 392 39.16 20.77 27.31
CA TYR A 392 37.98 21.41 26.69
C TYR A 392 36.64 20.77 27.08
N GLY A 393 36.65 19.58 27.66
CA GLY A 393 35.46 18.84 28.04
C GLY A 393 34.90 19.23 29.40
N ARG A 394 33.77 18.64 29.74
CA ARG A 394 33.23 18.67 31.11
C ARG A 394 33.76 17.45 31.89
N PRO A 395 33.85 17.54 33.23
CA PRO A 395 34.11 16.37 34.06
C PRO A 395 33.13 15.26 33.70
N SER A 396 33.62 14.05 33.42
CA SER A 396 32.73 12.99 32.95
C SER A 396 31.77 12.60 34.08
N ASP A 397 30.46 12.72 33.85
CA ASP A 397 29.40 12.31 34.79
C ASP A 397 29.26 10.77 34.91
N GLY A 398 30.22 9.99 34.40
CA GLY A 398 30.14 8.53 34.30
C GLY A 398 31.47 7.76 34.29
N GLY A 399 32.61 8.44 34.50
CA GLY A 399 33.90 7.82 34.81
C GLY A 399 34.78 7.31 33.67
N SER A 400 34.39 7.43 32.38
CA SER A 400 35.22 6.95 31.26
C SER A 400 35.55 8.02 30.22
N THR A 401 36.79 8.07 29.73
CA THR A 401 37.21 9.01 28.67
C THR A 401 36.55 8.69 27.33
N PHE A 402 36.60 9.62 26.38
CA PHE A 402 36.13 9.41 25.02
C PHE A 402 36.91 8.27 24.35
N TYR A 403 38.21 8.17 24.63
CA TYR A 403 39.04 7.08 24.14
C TYR A 403 38.52 5.72 24.64
N GLU A 404 38.31 5.56 25.94
CA GLU A 404 37.81 4.31 26.53
C GLU A 404 36.43 3.94 25.97
N TRP A 405 35.53 4.93 25.84
CA TRP A 405 34.23 4.73 25.22
C TRP A 405 34.35 4.32 23.75
N PHE A 406 35.23 4.96 22.97
CA PHE A 406 35.41 4.66 21.55
C PHE A 406 35.97 3.25 21.35
N VAL A 407 36.98 2.87 22.13
CA VAL A 407 37.54 1.51 22.13
C VAL A 407 36.44 0.48 22.43
N LYS A 408 35.64 0.73 23.47
CA LYS A 408 34.60 -0.19 23.93
C LYS A 408 33.42 -0.29 22.96
N GLU A 409 32.91 0.84 22.46
CA GLU A 409 31.61 0.90 21.78
C GLU A 409 31.72 1.05 20.25
N LYS A 410 32.88 1.45 19.72
CA LYS A 410 33.01 1.89 18.31
C LYS A 410 34.17 1.26 17.56
N ALA A 411 35.26 0.90 18.20
CA ALA A 411 36.44 0.36 17.52
C ALA A 411 36.09 -0.88 16.69
N ASN A 412 35.40 -1.87 17.28
CA ASN A 412 34.99 -3.06 16.56
C ASN A 412 34.01 -2.78 15.42
N ASP A 413 33.12 -1.80 15.58
CA ASP A 413 32.24 -1.36 14.49
C ASP A 413 33.06 -0.83 13.31
N VAL A 414 34.08 0.01 13.56
CA VAL A 414 34.97 0.51 12.50
C VAL A 414 35.69 -0.63 11.81
N LYS A 415 36.31 -1.53 12.58
CA LYS A 415 37.10 -2.66 12.06
C LYS A 415 36.28 -3.55 11.14
N THR A 416 35.07 -3.92 11.58
CA THR A 416 34.24 -4.90 10.87
C THR A 416 33.36 -4.32 9.75
N SER A 417 33.19 -2.98 9.67
CA SER A 417 32.19 -2.39 8.75
C SER A 417 32.60 -1.12 8.00
N MET A 418 33.75 -0.52 8.32
CA MET A 418 34.15 0.78 7.75
C MET A 418 35.61 0.85 7.28
N LEU A 419 36.47 -0.09 7.71
CA LEU A 419 37.87 -0.10 7.29
C LEU A 419 38.03 -0.18 5.77
N LYS A 420 39.18 0.31 5.30
CA LYS A 420 39.51 0.34 3.88
C LYS A 420 39.40 -1.03 3.19
N PRO A 421 39.97 -2.14 3.70
CA PRO A 421 39.82 -3.45 3.07
C PRO A 421 38.37 -3.91 2.99
N VAL A 422 37.58 -3.70 4.06
CA VAL A 422 36.15 -4.06 4.09
C VAL A 422 35.38 -3.33 3.01
N ARG A 423 35.65 -2.03 2.82
CA ARG A 423 35.01 -1.23 1.77
C ARG A 423 35.43 -1.65 0.36
N MET A 424 36.71 -1.99 0.16
CA MET A 424 37.20 -2.51 -1.11
C MET A 424 36.55 -3.84 -1.46
N GLU A 425 36.51 -4.77 -0.50
CA GLU A 425 35.90 -6.08 -0.64
C GLU A 425 34.39 -5.98 -0.91
N ALA A 426 33.72 -4.97 -0.35
CA ALA A 426 32.31 -4.66 -0.63
C ALA A 426 32.07 -3.92 -1.97
N GLY A 427 33.09 -3.78 -2.83
CA GLY A 427 32.95 -3.21 -4.17
C GLY A 427 32.92 -1.68 -4.23
N LEU A 428 33.38 -0.96 -3.20
CA LEU A 428 33.38 0.51 -3.20
C LEU A 428 34.56 1.17 -3.94
N GLY A 429 35.37 0.38 -4.64
CA GLY A 429 36.51 0.80 -5.46
C GLY A 429 37.84 0.84 -4.72
N ASP A 430 38.90 1.25 -5.41
CA ASP A 430 40.25 1.46 -4.87
C ASP A 430 40.84 2.79 -5.42
N PRO A 431 40.99 3.85 -4.61
CA PRO A 431 40.64 3.92 -3.18
C PRO A 431 39.12 3.81 -2.95
N PRO A 432 38.68 3.13 -1.88
CA PRO A 432 37.26 2.90 -1.64
C PRO A 432 36.54 4.17 -1.21
N LYS A 433 35.32 4.35 -1.74
CA LYS A 433 34.40 5.41 -1.30
C LYS A 433 33.80 5.11 0.07
N GLU A 434 33.26 6.14 0.72
CA GLU A 434 32.44 5.98 1.92
C GLU A 434 31.10 5.33 1.57
N TYR A 435 30.61 4.42 2.43
CA TYR A 435 29.23 3.93 2.31
C TYR A 435 28.27 4.95 2.92
N LEU A 436 27.23 5.30 2.16
CA LEU A 436 26.14 6.18 2.58
C LEU A 436 24.80 5.46 2.37
N ASN A 437 23.91 5.50 3.35
CA ASN A 437 22.60 4.85 3.32
C ASN A 437 21.53 5.68 2.56
N ASN A 438 21.97 6.60 1.70
CA ASN A 438 21.10 7.54 1.00
C ASN A 438 20.09 6.85 0.08
N ASP A 439 20.46 5.71 -0.50
CA ASP A 439 19.62 4.96 -1.44
C ASP A 439 18.32 4.48 -0.76
N PRO A 440 18.38 3.69 0.33
CA PRO A 440 17.17 3.28 1.04
C PRO A 440 16.49 4.43 1.81
N GLU A 441 17.22 5.43 2.31
CA GLU A 441 16.61 6.65 2.90
C GLU A 441 15.78 7.44 1.88
N SER A 442 16.28 7.58 0.65
CA SER A 442 15.57 8.23 -0.45
C SER A 442 14.36 7.43 -0.89
N ALA A 443 14.47 6.11 -0.97
CA ALA A 443 13.34 5.23 -1.25
C ALA A 443 12.25 5.34 -0.16
N ASN A 444 12.67 5.36 1.12
CA ASN A 444 11.79 5.62 2.26
C ASN A 444 11.06 6.97 2.12
N PHE A 445 11.80 8.03 1.76
CA PHE A 445 11.22 9.35 1.52
C PHE A 445 10.18 9.33 0.40
N ILE A 446 10.49 8.68 -0.73
CA ILE A 446 9.56 8.53 -1.86
C ILE A 446 8.30 7.79 -1.42
N ILE A 447 8.44 6.66 -0.71
CA ILE A 447 7.30 5.87 -0.23
C ILE A 447 6.45 6.68 0.76
N LYS A 448 7.07 7.46 1.65
CA LYS A 448 6.38 8.32 2.63
C LYS A 448 5.63 9.49 2.00
N HIS A 449 6.25 10.18 1.04
CA HIS A 449 5.75 11.46 0.52
C HIS A 449 5.00 11.34 -0.79
N SER A 450 5.32 10.35 -1.63
CA SER A 450 4.62 10.13 -2.90
C SER A 450 3.29 9.43 -2.72
N LEU A 451 3.13 8.70 -1.60
CA LEU A 451 1.89 8.08 -1.23
C LEU A 451 1.14 9.02 -0.31
N HIS A 452 -0.08 9.40 -0.65
CA HIS A 452 -1.01 10.04 0.29
C HIS A 452 -1.44 9.00 1.32
N PHE A 453 -0.51 8.70 2.20
CA PHE A 453 -0.52 7.55 3.08
C PHE A 453 -1.56 7.77 4.19
N ASP A 454 -2.51 6.84 4.30
CA ASP A 454 -3.43 6.75 5.43
C ASP A 454 -2.89 5.66 6.38
N PRO A 455 -2.41 6.04 7.59
CA PRO A 455 -1.91 5.11 8.61
C PRO A 455 -2.87 3.99 8.97
N LYS A 456 -4.17 4.18 8.71
CA LYS A 456 -5.25 3.23 9.02
C LYS A 456 -5.46 2.17 7.94
N LYS A 457 -4.75 2.26 6.80
CA LYS A 457 -5.05 1.46 5.61
C LYS A 457 -3.81 0.80 5.02
N PRO A 458 -3.21 -0.18 5.74
CA PRO A 458 -2.05 -0.91 5.25
C PRO A 458 -2.30 -1.62 3.91
N GLN A 459 -3.53 -2.03 3.64
CA GLN A 459 -3.92 -2.63 2.37
C GLN A 459 -3.78 -1.69 1.17
N GLU A 460 -4.15 -0.41 1.31
CA GLU A 460 -4.01 0.56 0.23
C GLU A 460 -2.53 0.87 -0.01
N PHE A 461 -1.75 1.00 1.07
CA PHE A 461 -0.30 1.17 1.02
C PHE A 461 0.40 0.08 0.21
N ILE A 462 0.10 -1.20 0.47
CA ILE A 462 0.71 -2.32 -0.25
C ILE A 462 0.44 -2.25 -1.76
N GLN A 463 -0.75 -1.81 -2.17
CA GLN A 463 -1.06 -1.66 -3.61
C GLN A 463 -0.24 -0.53 -4.24
N GLU A 464 -0.12 0.59 -3.54
CA GLU A 464 0.62 1.73 -4.06
C GLU A 464 2.13 1.43 -4.15
N VAL A 465 2.69 0.75 -3.16
CA VAL A 465 4.06 0.25 -3.21
C VAL A 465 4.26 -0.71 -4.38
N LYS A 466 3.34 -1.67 -4.58
CA LYS A 466 3.38 -2.58 -5.73
C LYS A 466 3.41 -1.80 -7.06
N LYS A 467 2.57 -0.76 -7.19
CA LYS A 467 2.57 0.12 -8.38
C LYS A 467 3.89 0.87 -8.58
N ILE A 468 4.56 1.31 -7.51
CA ILE A 468 5.88 1.94 -7.59
C ILE A 468 6.91 0.94 -8.15
N VAL A 469 6.97 -0.27 -7.57
CA VAL A 469 7.88 -1.34 -8.01
C VAL A 469 7.62 -1.71 -9.47
N GLU A 470 6.37 -1.92 -9.85
CA GLU A 470 5.99 -2.20 -11.25
C GLU A 470 6.33 -1.03 -12.19
N THR A 471 6.32 0.21 -11.71
CA THR A 471 6.76 1.37 -12.49
C THR A 471 8.26 1.32 -12.76
N GLN A 472 9.07 0.89 -11.79
CA GLN A 472 10.50 0.67 -12.00
C GLN A 472 10.75 -0.40 -13.06
N TYR A 473 10.00 -1.51 -13.03
CA TYR A 473 10.06 -2.56 -14.06
C TYR A 473 9.68 -2.06 -15.44
N ARG A 474 8.57 -1.32 -15.57
CA ARG A 474 8.19 -0.73 -16.86
C ARG A 474 9.25 0.23 -17.39
N ASN A 475 9.97 0.94 -16.52
CA ASN A 475 11.05 1.83 -16.93
C ASN A 475 12.30 1.06 -17.37
N GLU A 476 12.61 -0.06 -16.74
CA GLU A 476 13.63 -1.00 -17.23
C GLU A 476 13.23 -1.59 -18.59
N ASP A 477 12.01 -2.10 -18.73
CA ASP A 477 11.54 -2.70 -19.98
C ASP A 477 11.57 -1.68 -21.14
N ARG A 478 11.23 -0.42 -20.86
CA ARG A 478 11.35 0.68 -21.84
C ARG A 478 12.80 0.92 -22.27
N ALA A 479 13.76 0.75 -21.37
CA ALA A 479 15.18 0.95 -21.64
C ALA A 479 15.70 -0.04 -22.68
N VAL A 480 15.20 -1.28 -22.67
CA VAL A 480 15.53 -2.31 -23.69
C VAL A 480 15.22 -1.83 -25.11
N PHE A 481 14.19 -0.99 -25.27
CA PHE A 481 13.82 -0.37 -26.55
C PHE A 481 14.38 1.05 -26.75
N GLY A 482 15.38 1.45 -25.95
CA GLY A 482 16.01 2.78 -25.99
C GLY A 482 15.14 3.93 -25.46
N LYS A 483 13.98 3.62 -24.85
CA LYS A 483 13.01 4.61 -24.36
C LYS A 483 13.11 4.80 -22.83
N GLY A 484 12.53 5.89 -22.34
CA GLY A 484 12.48 6.17 -20.90
C GLY A 484 13.78 6.76 -20.35
N MET A 485 13.91 6.70 -19.02
CA MET A 485 14.95 7.42 -18.27
C MET A 485 16.25 6.62 -18.08
N TYR A 486 16.25 5.33 -18.39
CA TYR A 486 17.42 4.46 -18.36
C TYR A 486 17.93 4.20 -19.79
N LYS A 487 19.19 3.84 -19.91
CA LYS A 487 19.86 3.44 -21.15
C LYS A 487 20.76 2.24 -20.89
#